data_AF-A0A7Y7CA38-F1
#
_entry.id   AF-A0A7Y7CA38-F1
#
_cell.length_a   1.000
_cell.length_b   1.000
_cell.length_c   1.000
_cell.angle_alpha   90.00
_cell.angle_beta   90.00
_cell.angle_gamma   90.00
#
_symmetry.space_group_name_H-M   'P 1'
#
loop_
_entity.id
_entity.type
_entity.pdbx_description
1 polymer ?
#
loop_
_entity_poly.entity_id
_entity_poly.type
_entity_poly.pdbx_seq_one_letter_code
_entity_poly.pdbx_strand_id
1 'polypeptide(L)'
;MSSPSVDTLPVSAPPPTAEPERFTLHAWTTARRGVAMSARLLTVGNLLFFTAWLLSDILEGAETLKAEPLIWSLILGGGLPLALVAALRSRARATLEVGASTLTLTLRDGARLEIPLDAVESVRPWRLPLPGPGLTLRLKSGRALEYGLEVEDAVPLLVALARQESSLGAAVVHPLVRYGRARRELWRKRWYHLVLKLVVFPLVPAGIFFRAHQYIAFGGPFGEYQLNGLTAYLRSFGRYYAPVTLSLLLIACFWRGVAELVSLAAARFVPSWTRGVRRSAEWVCRLVYYAGIMAFTASRFLM
;
A
#
# COMPACT_ATOMS: atom_id res chain seq x y z
N MET A 1 29.37 -75.95 -19.45
CA MET A 1 28.20 -75.77 -18.56
C MET A 1 28.26 -74.33 -18.09
N SER A 2 27.35 -73.53 -18.63
CA SER A 2 27.37 -72.08 -18.64
C SER A 2 26.67 -71.52 -17.40
N SER A 3 27.33 -70.63 -16.66
CA SER A 3 26.73 -69.88 -15.55
C SER A 3 25.79 -68.79 -16.10
N PRO A 4 24.52 -68.70 -15.66
CA PRO A 4 23.64 -67.63 -16.08
C PRO A 4 23.78 -66.38 -15.21
N SER A 5 23.40 -65.29 -15.87
CA SER A 5 23.43 -63.86 -15.57
C SER A 5 23.04 -63.41 -14.16
N VAL A 6 23.77 -62.39 -13.72
CA VAL A 6 23.40 -61.41 -12.69
C VAL A 6 22.09 -60.73 -13.10
N ASP A 7 21.03 -60.98 -12.32
CA ASP A 7 19.75 -60.30 -12.46
C ASP A 7 19.91 -58.80 -12.15
N THR A 8 19.40 -58.02 -13.09
CA THR A 8 19.25 -56.57 -13.06
C THR A 8 18.38 -56.14 -11.87
N LEU A 9 18.97 -55.41 -10.92
CA LEU A 9 18.20 -54.61 -9.96
C LEU A 9 17.35 -53.60 -10.74
N PRO A 10 16.08 -53.39 -10.37
CA PRO A 10 15.25 -52.37 -11.00
C PRO A 10 15.90 -51.01 -10.78
N VAL A 11 16.18 -50.32 -11.88
CA VAL A 11 16.56 -48.91 -11.91
C VAL A 11 15.53 -48.15 -11.09
N SER A 12 15.94 -47.67 -9.92
CA SER A 12 15.12 -46.80 -9.09
C SER A 12 14.63 -45.64 -9.94
N ALA A 13 13.32 -45.47 -10.03
CA ALA A 13 12.70 -44.33 -10.69
C ALA A 13 13.36 -43.02 -10.20
N PRO A 14 13.54 -42.01 -11.08
CA PRO A 14 13.99 -40.70 -10.64
C PRO A 14 13.05 -40.17 -9.54
N PRO A 15 13.57 -39.45 -8.53
CA PRO A 15 12.76 -38.95 -7.43
C PRO A 15 11.60 -38.09 -7.98
N PRO A 16 10.42 -38.11 -7.33
CA PRO A 16 9.27 -37.34 -7.77
C PRO A 16 9.69 -35.87 -7.92
N THR A 17 9.51 -35.34 -9.13
CA THR A 17 9.74 -33.95 -9.48
C THR A 17 9.11 -33.06 -8.42
N ALA A 18 9.94 -32.29 -7.69
CA ALA A 18 9.47 -31.36 -6.68
C ALA A 18 8.34 -30.50 -7.27
N GLU A 19 7.19 -30.46 -6.59
CA GLU A 19 6.06 -29.66 -7.04
C GLU A 19 6.53 -28.22 -7.26
N PRO A 20 6.19 -27.60 -8.41
CA PRO A 20 6.65 -26.26 -8.72
C PRO A 20 6.11 -25.25 -7.69
N GLU A 21 6.99 -24.41 -7.14
CA GLU A 21 6.58 -23.41 -6.16
C GLU A 21 5.72 -22.34 -6.83
N ARG A 22 4.50 -22.14 -6.33
CA ARG A 22 3.51 -21.23 -6.90
C ARG A 22 3.47 -19.90 -6.15
N PHE A 23 3.55 -18.80 -6.90
CA PHE A 23 3.47 -17.45 -6.37
C PHE A 23 2.35 -16.66 -7.04
N THR A 24 1.51 -16.00 -6.24
CA THR A 24 0.48 -15.08 -6.73
C THR A 24 1.08 -13.67 -6.86
N LEU A 25 0.96 -13.08 -8.04
CA LEU A 25 1.52 -11.77 -8.35
C LEU A 25 0.66 -11.02 -9.37
N HIS A 26 1.09 -9.82 -9.77
CA HIS A 26 0.43 -9.10 -10.86
C HIS A 26 1.40 -8.86 -12.02
N ALA A 27 1.02 -9.27 -13.22
CA ALA A 27 1.77 -9.08 -14.45
C ALA A 27 1.28 -7.81 -15.16
N TRP A 28 2.15 -6.82 -15.23
CA TRP A 28 1.87 -5.51 -15.82
C TRP A 28 2.58 -5.36 -17.15
N THR A 29 1.84 -5.00 -18.20
CA THR A 29 2.46 -4.42 -19.40
C THR A 29 2.94 -3.00 -19.10
N THR A 30 3.95 -2.53 -19.84
CA THR A 30 4.52 -1.18 -19.67
C THR A 30 3.45 -0.09 -19.75
N ALA A 31 2.51 -0.20 -20.70
CA ALA A 31 1.42 0.76 -20.86
C ALA A 31 0.47 0.78 -19.65
N ARG A 32 -0.02 -0.39 -19.20
CA ARG A 32 -0.93 -0.47 -18.04
C ARG A 32 -0.25 0.01 -16.75
N ARG A 33 1.03 -0.30 -16.60
CA ARG A 33 1.83 0.19 -15.48
C ARG A 33 1.94 1.71 -15.52
N GLY A 34 2.21 2.30 -16.69
CA GLY A 34 2.25 3.75 -16.87
C GLY A 34 0.96 4.43 -16.43
N VAL A 35 -0.19 3.93 -16.87
CA VAL A 35 -1.51 4.45 -16.45
C VAL A 35 -1.70 4.33 -14.94
N ALA A 36 -1.39 3.16 -14.35
CA ALA A 36 -1.51 2.96 -12.90
C ALA A 36 -0.57 3.89 -12.10
N MET A 37 0.63 4.16 -12.60
CA MET A 37 1.58 5.10 -12.01
C MET A 37 1.05 6.53 -12.07
N SER A 38 0.56 6.98 -13.23
CA SER A 38 -0.01 8.33 -13.39
C SER A 38 -1.22 8.54 -12.49
N ALA A 39 -2.15 7.58 -12.44
CA ALA A 39 -3.29 7.61 -11.55
C ALA A 39 -2.86 7.72 -10.06
N ARG A 40 -1.82 6.97 -9.68
CA ARG A 40 -1.29 7.03 -8.32
C ARG A 40 -0.61 8.37 -8.00
N LEU A 41 0.13 8.93 -8.95
CA LEU A 41 0.75 10.25 -8.81
C LEU A 41 -0.31 11.35 -8.70
N LEU A 42 -1.37 11.28 -9.48
CA LEU A 42 -2.51 12.21 -9.38
C LEU A 42 -3.14 12.16 -7.98
N THR A 43 -3.39 10.97 -7.43
CA THR A 43 -3.88 10.83 -6.05
C THR A 43 -2.95 11.47 -5.03
N VAL A 44 -1.64 11.21 -5.13
CA VAL A 44 -0.65 11.76 -4.20
C VAL A 44 -0.57 13.29 -4.33
N GLY A 45 -0.56 13.82 -5.56
CA GLY A 45 -0.56 15.26 -5.82
C GLY A 45 -1.80 15.95 -5.24
N ASN A 46 -2.98 15.37 -5.47
CA ASN A 46 -4.24 15.88 -4.92
C ASN A 46 -4.23 15.92 -3.38
N LEU A 47 -3.76 14.84 -2.74
CA LEU A 47 -3.65 14.78 -1.28
C LEU A 47 -2.64 15.79 -0.72
N LEU A 48 -1.48 15.96 -1.37
CA LEU A 48 -0.47 16.92 -0.95
C LEU A 48 -0.98 18.35 -1.09
N PHE A 49 -1.67 18.67 -2.19
CA PHE A 49 -2.29 19.97 -2.40
C PHE A 49 -3.27 20.34 -1.29
N PHE A 50 -4.24 19.47 -0.98
CA PHE A 50 -5.22 19.74 0.08
C PHE A 50 -4.61 19.74 1.47
N THR A 51 -3.57 18.94 1.71
CA THR A 51 -2.84 19.00 2.98
C THR A 51 -2.14 20.35 3.13
N ALA A 52 -1.45 20.83 2.09
CA ALA A 52 -0.76 22.12 2.13
C ALA A 52 -1.74 23.27 2.35
N TRP A 53 -2.89 23.24 1.66
CA TRP A 53 -3.96 24.23 1.87
C TRP A 53 -4.48 24.19 3.32
N LEU A 54 -4.81 23.00 3.85
CA LEU A 54 -5.24 22.86 5.24
C LEU A 54 -4.21 23.43 6.23
N LEU A 55 -2.91 23.19 6.00
CA LEU A 55 -1.86 23.74 6.86
C LEU A 55 -1.78 25.27 6.75
N SER A 56 -1.96 25.84 5.56
CA SER A 56 -2.05 27.31 5.37
C SER A 56 -3.21 27.90 6.18
N ASP A 57 -4.40 27.31 6.04
CA ASP A 57 -5.61 27.73 6.77
C ASP A 57 -5.38 27.67 8.30
N ILE A 58 -4.75 26.61 8.81
CA ILE A 58 -4.42 26.49 10.24
C ILE A 58 -3.44 27.57 10.71
N LEU A 59 -2.43 27.91 9.89
CA LEU A 59 -1.42 28.91 10.23
C LEU A 59 -1.97 30.34 10.16
N GLU A 60 -2.84 30.62 9.20
CA GLU A 60 -3.50 31.91 9.01
C GLU A 60 -4.71 32.10 9.93
N GLY A 61 -5.20 31.02 10.55
CA GLY A 61 -6.43 31.03 11.34
C GLY A 61 -7.68 31.22 10.48
N ALA A 62 -7.59 30.85 9.20
CA ALA A 62 -8.68 30.97 8.24
C ALA A 62 -9.46 29.65 8.09
N GLU A 63 -10.73 29.74 7.71
CA GLU A 63 -11.60 28.58 7.42
C GLU A 63 -12.04 28.62 5.95
N THR A 64 -11.07 28.63 5.03
CA THR A 64 -11.39 28.72 3.59
C THR A 64 -11.72 27.34 3.01
N LEU A 65 -11.15 26.27 3.56
CA LEU A 65 -11.34 24.90 3.12
C LEU A 65 -12.69 24.33 3.59
N LYS A 66 -13.72 24.48 2.75
CA LYS A 66 -15.05 23.90 3.00
C LYS A 66 -15.08 22.39 2.77
N ALA A 67 -15.81 21.68 3.61
CA ALA A 67 -15.91 20.21 3.55
C ALA A 67 -16.52 19.69 2.24
N GLU A 68 -17.56 20.33 1.71
CA GLU A 68 -18.25 19.87 0.50
C GLU A 68 -17.35 19.82 -0.76
N PRO A 69 -16.68 20.92 -1.18
CA PRO A 69 -15.78 20.86 -2.32
C PRO A 69 -14.59 19.93 -2.06
N LEU A 70 -14.12 19.82 -0.81
CA LEU A 70 -13.06 18.89 -0.42
C LEU A 70 -13.48 17.42 -0.57
N ILE A 71 -14.73 17.06 -0.24
CA ILE A 71 -15.23 15.70 -0.43
C ILE A 71 -15.21 15.34 -1.92
N TRP A 72 -15.78 16.21 -2.76
CA TRP A 72 -15.82 15.98 -4.19
C TRP A 72 -14.42 15.90 -4.81
N SER A 73 -13.51 16.78 -4.42
CA SER A 73 -12.13 16.76 -4.90
C SER A 73 -11.37 15.51 -4.45
N LEU A 74 -11.60 15.00 -3.24
CA LEU A 74 -11.01 13.76 -2.75
C LEU A 74 -11.60 12.53 -3.45
N ILE A 75 -12.90 12.53 -3.76
CA ILE A 75 -13.53 11.46 -4.54
C ILE A 75 -12.99 11.45 -5.97
N LEU A 76 -13.00 12.60 -6.65
CA LEU A 76 -12.60 12.70 -8.06
C LEU A 76 -11.09 12.58 -8.25
N GLY A 77 -10.30 13.28 -7.42
CA GLY A 77 -8.84 13.30 -7.52
C GLY A 77 -8.14 12.17 -6.76
N GLY A 78 -8.81 11.52 -5.81
CA GLY A 78 -8.25 10.43 -5.01
C GLY A 78 -8.97 9.10 -5.24
N GLY A 79 -10.27 9.05 -4.94
CA GLY A 79 -11.08 7.83 -5.02
C GLY A 79 -11.11 7.20 -6.40
N LEU A 80 -11.44 7.97 -7.44
CA LEU A 80 -11.53 7.47 -8.82
C LEU A 80 -10.18 6.93 -9.35
N PRO A 81 -9.04 7.65 -9.25
CA PRO A 81 -7.75 7.11 -9.67
C PRO A 81 -7.34 5.84 -8.89
N LEU A 82 -7.65 5.78 -7.59
CA LEU A 82 -7.40 4.58 -6.79
C LEU A 82 -8.26 3.40 -7.23
N ALA A 83 -9.53 3.64 -7.55
CA ALA A 83 -10.43 2.62 -8.10
C ALA A 83 -9.94 2.12 -9.47
N LEU A 84 -9.45 3.03 -10.33
CA LEU A 84 -8.83 2.66 -11.61
C LEU A 84 -7.61 1.76 -11.40
N VAL A 85 -6.70 2.13 -10.48
CA VAL A 85 -5.53 1.29 -10.15
C VAL A 85 -5.96 -0.08 -9.63
N ALA A 86 -6.97 -0.13 -8.76
CA ALA A 86 -7.50 -1.39 -8.24
C ALA A 86 -8.13 -2.26 -9.34
N ALA A 87 -8.90 -1.66 -10.26
CA ALA A 87 -9.49 -2.35 -11.41
C ALA A 87 -8.40 -2.90 -12.34
N LEU A 88 -7.39 -2.08 -12.69
CA LEU A 88 -6.24 -2.51 -13.49
C LEU A 88 -5.46 -3.64 -12.81
N ARG A 89 -5.20 -3.53 -11.50
CA ARG A 89 -4.51 -4.56 -10.72
C ARG A 89 -5.33 -5.86 -10.70
N SER A 90 -6.65 -5.79 -10.55
CA SER A 90 -7.51 -6.98 -10.58
C SER A 90 -7.45 -7.72 -11.92
N ARG A 91 -7.27 -7.01 -13.03
CA ARG A 91 -7.09 -7.59 -14.37
C ARG A 91 -5.68 -8.10 -14.62
N ALA A 92 -4.68 -7.51 -13.95
CA ALA A 92 -3.29 -7.89 -14.04
C ALA A 92 -2.91 -9.10 -13.17
N ARG A 93 -3.86 -9.77 -12.48
CA ARG A 93 -3.57 -10.93 -11.64
C ARG A 93 -2.93 -12.04 -12.47
N ALA A 94 -1.86 -12.63 -11.94
CA ALA A 94 -1.15 -13.73 -12.57
C ALA A 94 -0.54 -14.66 -11.51
N THR A 95 -0.26 -15.89 -11.90
CA THR A 95 0.47 -16.86 -11.09
C THR A 95 1.78 -17.20 -11.78
N LEU A 96 2.86 -17.19 -11.01
CA LEU A 96 4.17 -17.60 -11.47
C LEU A 96 4.53 -18.91 -10.78
N GLU A 97 4.84 -19.92 -11.58
CA GLU A 97 5.31 -21.22 -11.10
C GLU A 97 6.80 -21.34 -11.43
N VAL A 98 7.60 -21.68 -10.41
CA VAL A 98 9.03 -21.91 -10.55
C VAL A 98 9.27 -23.42 -10.63
N GLY A 99 9.51 -23.92 -11.83
CA GLY A 99 9.90 -25.31 -12.08
C GLY A 99 11.42 -25.52 -12.04
N ALA A 100 11.86 -26.73 -12.36
CA ALA A 100 13.28 -27.10 -12.38
C ALA A 100 14.06 -26.43 -13.54
N SER A 101 13.45 -26.30 -14.71
CA SER A 101 14.09 -25.72 -15.92
C SER A 101 13.27 -24.62 -16.58
N THR A 102 12.02 -24.40 -16.16
CA THR A 102 11.11 -23.44 -16.77
C THR A 102 10.38 -22.60 -15.72
N LEU A 103 10.17 -21.34 -16.05
CA LEU A 103 9.27 -20.43 -15.36
C LEU A 103 7.97 -20.35 -16.14
N THR A 104 6.86 -20.70 -15.49
CA THR A 104 5.54 -20.62 -16.11
C THR A 104 4.80 -19.43 -15.54
N LEU A 105 4.52 -18.43 -16.38
CA LEU A 105 3.65 -17.31 -16.05
C LEU A 105 2.26 -17.56 -16.62
N THR A 106 1.27 -17.76 -15.74
CA THR A 106 -0.13 -17.92 -16.12
C THR A 106 -0.86 -16.62 -15.84
N LEU A 107 -1.39 -15.98 -16.89
CA LEU A 107 -2.17 -14.76 -16.81
C LEU A 107 -3.63 -15.07 -16.49
N ARG A 108 -4.37 -14.07 -15.97
CA ARG A 108 -5.81 -14.20 -15.70
C ARG A 108 -6.63 -14.65 -16.92
N ASP A 109 -6.24 -14.21 -18.12
CA ASP A 109 -6.94 -14.52 -19.37
C ASP A 109 -6.65 -15.95 -19.88
N GLY A 110 -5.96 -16.78 -19.09
CA GLY A 110 -5.63 -18.17 -19.42
C GLY A 110 -4.37 -18.33 -20.28
N ALA A 111 -3.81 -17.23 -20.79
CA ALA A 111 -2.55 -17.24 -21.50
C ALA A 111 -1.42 -17.72 -20.58
N ARG A 112 -0.70 -18.76 -21.03
CA ARG A 112 0.42 -19.38 -20.33
C ARG A 112 1.69 -19.09 -21.11
N LEU A 113 2.63 -18.41 -20.47
CA LEU A 113 3.94 -18.11 -21.03
C LEU A 113 4.99 -18.94 -20.31
N GLU A 114 5.62 -19.85 -21.04
CA GLU A 114 6.74 -20.64 -20.56
C GLU A 114 8.05 -19.95 -20.93
N ILE A 115 8.84 -19.60 -19.93
CA ILE A 115 10.13 -18.93 -20.07
C ILE A 115 11.19 -19.92 -19.57
N PRO A 116 12.05 -20.43 -20.46
CA PRO A 116 13.18 -21.25 -20.05
C PRO A 116 14.07 -20.48 -19.05
N LEU A 117 14.47 -21.12 -17.94
CA LEU A 117 15.28 -20.48 -16.90
C LEU A 117 16.64 -20.05 -17.46
N ASP A 118 17.21 -20.85 -18.35
CA ASP A 118 18.44 -20.56 -19.07
C ASP A 118 18.34 -19.33 -19.98
N ALA A 119 17.13 -18.92 -20.40
CA ALA A 119 16.92 -17.70 -21.16
C ALA A 119 16.92 -16.45 -20.26
N VAL A 120 16.81 -16.59 -18.93
CA VAL A 120 16.84 -15.47 -17.99
C VAL A 120 18.28 -15.13 -17.65
N GLU A 121 18.65 -13.87 -17.81
CA GLU A 121 20.00 -13.39 -17.49
C GLU A 121 20.06 -12.78 -16.08
N SER A 122 19.06 -11.97 -15.72
CA SER A 122 19.02 -11.34 -14.40
C SER A 122 17.62 -10.88 -14.01
N VAL A 123 17.40 -10.76 -12.70
CA VAL A 123 16.17 -10.20 -12.12
C VAL A 123 16.47 -8.82 -11.58
N ARG A 124 15.75 -7.80 -12.07
CA ARG A 124 15.96 -6.40 -11.65
C ARG A 124 14.72 -5.84 -10.95
N PRO A 125 14.85 -5.32 -9.73
CA PRO A 125 13.77 -4.56 -9.10
C PRO A 125 13.45 -3.30 -9.90
N TRP A 126 12.19 -2.91 -9.91
CA TRP A 126 11.75 -1.65 -10.52
C TRP A 126 12.41 -0.45 -9.86
N ARG A 127 12.88 0.53 -10.64
CA ARG A 127 13.50 1.76 -10.10
C ARG A 127 12.56 2.56 -9.20
N LEU A 128 11.28 2.58 -9.54
CA LEU A 128 10.24 3.26 -8.76
C LEU A 128 9.21 2.23 -8.28
N PRO A 129 8.94 2.13 -6.96
CA PRO A 129 8.01 1.14 -6.40
C PRO A 129 6.54 1.58 -6.56
N LEU A 130 6.16 1.95 -7.78
CA LEU A 130 4.81 2.33 -8.18
C LEU A 130 4.33 1.42 -9.33
N PRO A 131 3.07 0.94 -9.31
CA PRO A 131 2.05 1.14 -8.26
C PRO A 131 2.30 0.35 -6.95
N GLY A 132 3.29 -0.55 -6.97
CA GLY A 132 3.81 -1.29 -5.83
C GLY A 132 5.26 -1.73 -6.08
N PRO A 133 5.89 -2.43 -5.12
CA PRO A 133 7.18 -3.07 -5.36
C PRO A 133 7.04 -4.16 -6.45
N GLY A 134 8.03 -4.26 -7.31
CA GLY A 134 8.00 -5.20 -8.42
C GLY A 134 9.37 -5.47 -9.02
N LEU A 135 9.41 -6.47 -9.89
CA LEU A 135 10.58 -7.02 -10.55
C LEU A 135 10.36 -7.02 -12.07
N THR A 136 11.45 -6.95 -12.81
CA THR A 136 11.50 -7.16 -14.26
C THR A 136 12.54 -8.24 -14.53
N LEU A 137 12.17 -9.24 -15.32
CA LEU A 137 13.09 -10.28 -15.78
C LEU A 137 13.81 -9.76 -17.03
N ARG A 138 15.14 -9.80 -17.05
CA ARG A 138 15.95 -9.53 -18.24
C ARG A 138 16.37 -10.85 -18.85
N LEU A 139 16.13 -11.00 -20.14
CA LEU A 139 16.49 -12.19 -20.90
C LEU A 139 17.90 -12.07 -21.46
N LYS A 140 18.57 -13.19 -21.74
CA LYS A 140 19.90 -13.23 -22.36
C LYS A 140 19.94 -12.60 -23.75
N SER A 141 18.78 -12.48 -24.42
CA SER A 141 18.62 -11.71 -25.65
C SER A 141 18.80 -10.20 -25.47
N GLY A 142 19.07 -9.72 -24.25
CA GLY A 142 19.22 -8.30 -23.89
C GLY A 142 17.89 -7.57 -23.70
N ARG A 143 16.77 -8.19 -24.10
CA ARG A 143 15.43 -7.63 -23.93
C ARG A 143 14.90 -7.89 -22.52
N ALA A 144 14.15 -6.92 -21.99
CA ALA A 144 13.33 -7.16 -20.81
C ALA A 144 12.06 -7.92 -21.20
N LEU A 145 11.58 -8.79 -20.31
CA LEU A 145 10.26 -9.39 -20.46
C LEU A 145 9.21 -8.27 -20.52
N GLU A 146 8.28 -8.38 -21.47
CA GLU A 146 7.21 -7.39 -21.67
C GLU A 146 6.35 -7.18 -20.41
N TYR A 147 6.22 -8.23 -19.61
CA TYR A 147 5.50 -8.23 -18.35
C TYR A 147 6.43 -7.92 -17.17
N GLY A 148 6.17 -6.81 -16.48
CA GLY A 148 6.72 -6.53 -15.17
C GLY A 148 5.91 -7.21 -14.07
N LEU A 149 6.58 -7.82 -13.09
CA LEU A 149 5.96 -8.59 -12.03
C LEU A 149 5.85 -7.76 -10.74
N GLU A 150 4.65 -7.32 -10.37
CA GLU A 150 4.40 -6.69 -9.06
C GLU A 150 4.25 -7.77 -7.99
N VAL A 151 5.12 -7.74 -6.99
CA VAL A 151 5.16 -8.70 -5.88
C VAL A 151 5.39 -7.92 -4.59
N GLU A 152 4.46 -8.01 -3.63
CA GLU A 152 4.56 -7.26 -2.36
C GLU A 152 5.82 -7.63 -1.56
N ASP A 153 6.20 -8.90 -1.59
CA ASP A 153 7.42 -9.41 -0.99
C ASP A 153 8.08 -10.39 -1.96
N ALA A 154 9.12 -9.89 -2.62
CA ALA A 154 9.88 -10.60 -3.62
C ALA A 154 10.87 -11.62 -3.02
N VAL A 155 11.11 -11.63 -1.71
CA VAL A 155 12.16 -12.47 -1.11
C VAL A 155 11.88 -13.97 -1.31
N PRO A 156 10.67 -14.51 -1.05
CA PRO A 156 10.40 -15.93 -1.29
C PRO A 156 10.62 -16.34 -2.75
N LEU A 157 10.15 -15.50 -3.70
CA LEU A 157 10.33 -15.73 -5.12
C LEU A 157 11.81 -15.73 -5.53
N LEU A 158 12.57 -14.74 -5.06
CA LEU A 158 14.00 -14.65 -5.38
C LEU A 158 14.81 -15.79 -4.75
N VAL A 159 14.41 -16.29 -3.57
CA VAL A 159 15.02 -17.47 -2.96
C VAL A 159 14.73 -18.72 -3.78
N ALA A 160 13.49 -18.90 -4.27
CA ALA A 160 13.14 -20.02 -5.15
C ALA A 160 13.97 -19.99 -6.45
N LEU A 161 14.13 -18.81 -7.05
CA LEU A 161 14.98 -18.62 -8.23
C LEU A 161 16.46 -18.88 -7.93
N ALA A 162 16.96 -18.46 -6.76
CA ALA A 162 18.34 -18.67 -6.34
C ALA A 162 18.72 -20.15 -6.20
N ARG A 163 17.75 -21.03 -5.89
CA ARG A 163 17.98 -22.47 -5.80
C ARG A 163 18.21 -23.11 -7.18
N GLN A 164 17.62 -22.54 -8.23
CA GLN A 164 17.84 -22.99 -9.60
C GLN A 164 19.11 -22.36 -10.18
N GLU A 165 19.27 -21.05 -10.01
CA GLU A 165 20.46 -20.32 -10.44
C GLU A 165 20.78 -19.19 -9.46
N SER A 166 21.95 -19.25 -8.83
CA SER A 166 22.36 -18.31 -7.77
C SER A 166 22.39 -16.84 -8.22
N SER A 167 22.68 -16.60 -9.51
CA SER A 167 22.71 -15.27 -10.13
C SER A 167 21.34 -14.56 -10.08
N LEU A 168 20.25 -15.32 -10.21
CA LEU A 168 18.87 -14.81 -10.21
C LEU A 168 18.42 -14.36 -8.82
N GLY A 169 19.05 -14.89 -7.77
CA GLY A 169 18.84 -14.51 -6.37
C GLY A 169 19.53 -13.22 -5.94
N ALA A 170 20.45 -12.68 -6.74
CA ALA A 170 21.29 -11.54 -6.33
C ALA A 170 20.47 -10.28 -5.95
N ALA A 171 19.28 -10.13 -6.52
CA ALA A 171 18.38 -9.01 -6.25
C ALA A 171 17.84 -8.96 -4.81
N VAL A 172 17.97 -10.03 -3.99
CA VAL A 172 17.50 -10.06 -2.59
C VAL A 172 18.13 -8.95 -1.75
N VAL A 173 19.38 -8.60 -2.04
CA VAL A 173 20.13 -7.59 -1.30
C VAL A 173 19.67 -6.17 -1.66
N HIS A 174 18.96 -5.98 -2.77
CA HIS A 174 18.62 -4.67 -3.31
C HIS A 174 17.70 -3.86 -2.36
N PRO A 175 17.97 -2.56 -2.14
CA PRO A 175 17.18 -1.67 -1.28
C PRO A 175 15.67 -1.76 -1.46
N LEU A 176 15.20 -1.80 -2.70
CA LEU A 176 13.76 -1.79 -3.02
C LEU A 176 13.05 -3.10 -2.66
N VAL A 177 13.77 -4.23 -2.67
CA VAL A 177 13.25 -5.53 -2.21
C VAL A 177 13.12 -5.51 -0.68
N ARG A 178 14.11 -4.97 0.02
CA ARG A 178 14.07 -4.79 1.48
C ARG A 178 12.96 -3.85 1.92
N TYR A 179 12.76 -2.75 1.19
CA TYR A 179 11.64 -1.83 1.39
C TYR A 179 10.28 -2.55 1.21
N GLY A 180 10.11 -3.32 0.13
CA GLY A 180 8.90 -4.12 -0.11
C GLY A 180 8.60 -5.09 1.04
N ARG A 181 9.61 -5.84 1.48
CA ARG A 181 9.50 -6.75 2.63
C ARG A 181 9.13 -6.02 3.93
N ALA A 182 9.84 -4.95 4.27
CA ALA A 182 9.56 -4.16 5.48
C ALA A 182 8.16 -3.55 5.46
N ARG A 183 7.66 -3.17 4.27
CA ARG A 183 6.30 -2.68 4.09
C ARG A 183 5.26 -3.79 4.30
N ARG A 184 5.45 -4.98 3.73
CA ARG A 184 4.52 -6.12 3.88
C ARG A 184 4.42 -6.59 5.34
N GLU A 185 5.54 -6.71 6.05
CA GLU A 185 5.57 -7.20 7.44
C GLU A 185 4.70 -6.36 8.40
N LEU A 186 4.57 -5.05 8.15
CA LEU A 186 3.83 -4.12 9.02
C LEU A 186 2.42 -3.78 8.51
N TRP A 187 2.09 -4.14 7.26
CA TRP A 187 0.82 -3.79 6.63
C TRP A 187 -0.35 -4.74 6.98
N ARG A 188 -0.16 -5.76 7.84
CA ARG A 188 -1.26 -6.56 8.42
C ARG A 188 -2.06 -5.73 9.45
N LYS A 189 -2.79 -4.70 9.00
CA LYS A 189 -3.73 -3.96 9.85
C LYS A 189 -5.14 -4.44 9.58
N ARG A 190 -5.79 -4.91 10.65
CA ARG A 190 -7.17 -5.38 10.61
C ARG A 190 -8.11 -4.18 10.39
N TRP A 191 -9.23 -4.42 9.72
CA TRP A 191 -10.23 -3.41 9.35
C TRP A 191 -10.67 -2.53 10.53
N TYR A 192 -10.73 -3.08 11.76
CA TYR A 192 -11.09 -2.32 12.96
C TYR A 192 -10.17 -1.13 13.25
N HIS A 193 -8.89 -1.20 12.89
CA HIS A 193 -7.98 -0.06 13.11
C HIS A 193 -8.29 1.09 12.16
N LEU A 194 -8.79 0.80 10.96
CA LEU A 194 -9.23 1.84 10.03
C LEU A 194 -10.49 2.50 10.54
N VAL A 195 -11.46 1.73 11.03
CA VAL A 195 -12.69 2.25 11.65
C VAL A 195 -12.37 3.10 12.88
N LEU A 196 -11.52 2.60 13.77
CA LEU A 196 -11.11 3.35 14.96
C LEU A 196 -10.43 4.68 14.57
N LYS A 197 -9.54 4.66 13.58
CA LYS A 197 -8.74 5.82 13.18
C LYS A 197 -9.55 6.87 12.41
N LEU A 198 -10.40 6.44 11.48
CA LEU A 198 -11.06 7.30 10.50
C LEU A 198 -12.51 7.62 10.84
N VAL A 199 -13.12 6.88 11.76
CA VAL A 199 -14.51 7.10 12.17
C VAL A 199 -14.57 7.43 13.65
N VAL A 200 -14.11 6.52 14.52
CA VAL A 200 -14.30 6.67 15.97
C VAL A 200 -13.47 7.82 16.54
N PHE A 201 -12.19 7.93 16.15
CA PHE A 201 -11.34 8.99 16.69
C PHE A 201 -11.81 10.40 16.32
N PRO A 202 -12.18 10.71 15.06
CA PRO A 202 -12.78 12.00 14.71
C PRO A 202 -14.04 12.37 15.49
N LEU A 203 -14.84 11.39 15.95
CA LEU A 203 -16.02 11.66 16.78
C LEU A 203 -15.67 12.38 18.09
N VAL A 204 -14.47 12.17 18.63
CA VAL A 204 -14.05 12.80 19.90
C VAL A 204 -13.94 14.31 19.77
N PRO A 205 -13.04 14.89 18.93
CA PRO A 205 -12.96 16.33 18.75
C PRO A 205 -14.24 16.91 18.14
N ALA A 206 -14.87 16.25 17.16
CA ALA A 206 -16.12 16.71 16.58
C ALA A 206 -17.25 16.79 17.63
N GLY A 207 -17.33 15.81 18.51
CA GLY A 207 -18.31 15.77 19.60
C GLY A 207 -18.08 16.88 20.63
N ILE A 208 -16.83 17.25 20.91
CA ILE A 208 -16.51 18.40 21.77
C ILE A 208 -17.04 19.69 21.15
N PHE A 209 -16.71 19.97 19.88
CA PHE A 209 -17.17 21.18 19.18
C PHE A 209 -18.69 21.22 19.03
N PHE A 210 -19.30 20.11 18.64
CA PHE A 210 -20.73 20.01 18.51
C PHE A 210 -21.45 20.22 19.85
N ARG A 211 -20.93 19.62 20.94
CA ARG A 211 -21.49 19.83 22.27
C ARG A 211 -21.38 21.29 22.69
N ALA A 212 -20.24 21.94 22.47
CA ALA A 212 -20.09 23.37 22.76
C ALA A 212 -21.15 24.20 22.02
N HIS A 213 -21.36 23.93 20.74
CA HIS A 213 -22.41 24.58 19.94
C HIS A 213 -23.82 24.34 20.51
N GLN A 214 -24.16 23.11 20.90
CA GLN A 214 -25.47 22.79 21.48
C GLN A 214 -25.75 23.58 22.76
N TYR A 215 -24.76 23.68 23.66
CA TYR A 215 -24.92 24.44 24.90
C TYR A 215 -25.02 25.95 24.65
N ILE A 216 -24.24 26.50 23.72
CA ILE A 216 -24.22 27.94 23.43
C ILE A 216 -25.50 28.37 22.70
N ALA A 217 -25.91 27.64 21.67
CA ALA A 217 -27.02 28.05 20.79
C ALA A 217 -28.39 27.59 21.30
N PHE A 218 -28.47 26.45 21.98
CA PHE A 218 -29.73 25.80 22.34
C PHE A 218 -29.89 25.48 23.84
N GLY A 219 -28.92 25.88 24.68
CA GLY A 219 -29.02 25.78 26.14
C GLY A 219 -28.91 24.36 26.72
N GLY A 220 -28.59 23.36 25.91
CA GLY A 220 -28.45 21.97 26.38
C GLY A 220 -28.03 21.00 25.29
N PRO A 221 -27.62 19.77 25.63
CA PRO A 221 -27.03 18.82 24.68
C PRO A 221 -27.99 18.32 23.60
N PHE A 222 -29.30 18.40 23.84
CA PHE A 222 -30.36 17.99 22.92
C PHE A 222 -31.31 19.14 22.58
N GLY A 223 -30.92 20.39 22.83
CA GLY A 223 -31.79 21.54 22.64
C GLY A 223 -32.26 21.68 21.19
N GLU A 224 -31.35 21.51 20.21
CA GLU A 224 -31.73 21.53 18.79
C GLU A 224 -32.64 20.36 18.40
N TYR A 225 -32.43 19.18 18.99
CA TYR A 225 -33.29 18.02 18.74
C TYR A 225 -34.73 18.27 19.20
N GLN A 226 -34.89 18.89 20.36
CA GLN A 226 -36.21 19.20 20.92
C GLN A 226 -36.92 20.33 20.15
N LEU A 227 -36.17 21.32 19.67
CA LEU A 227 -36.74 22.49 18.98
C LEU A 227 -36.97 22.23 17.48
N ASN A 228 -36.03 21.58 16.80
CA ASN A 228 -35.99 21.46 15.33
C ASN A 228 -36.04 20.00 14.84
N GLY A 229 -36.11 19.03 15.74
CA GLY A 229 -36.19 17.60 15.43
C GLY A 229 -34.86 16.94 15.09
N LEU A 230 -34.92 15.62 14.83
CA LEU A 230 -33.76 14.77 14.59
C LEU A 230 -32.93 15.18 13.36
N THR A 231 -33.59 15.55 12.28
CA THR A 231 -32.91 15.85 11.01
C THR A 231 -32.02 17.09 11.14
N ALA A 232 -32.48 18.13 11.82
CA ALA A 232 -31.68 19.34 12.08
C ALA A 232 -30.46 19.00 12.95
N TYR A 233 -30.69 18.28 14.06
CA TYR A 233 -29.63 17.85 14.96
C TYR A 233 -28.54 17.02 14.26
N LEU A 234 -28.92 16.02 13.44
CA LEU A 234 -27.97 15.19 12.70
C LEU A 234 -27.25 15.97 11.60
N ARG A 235 -27.93 16.92 10.94
CA ARG A 235 -27.30 17.80 9.93
C ARG A 235 -26.27 18.71 10.58
N SER A 236 -26.60 19.31 11.71
CA SER A 236 -25.69 20.15 12.50
C SER A 236 -24.51 19.33 13.00
N PHE A 237 -24.73 18.12 13.52
CA PHE A 237 -23.64 17.20 13.86
C PHE A 237 -22.73 16.91 12.67
N GLY A 238 -23.31 16.61 11.50
CA GLY A 238 -22.58 16.37 10.26
C GLY A 238 -21.70 17.55 9.83
N ARG A 239 -22.15 18.79 10.06
CA ARG A 239 -21.37 20.02 9.77
C ARG A 239 -20.12 20.15 10.62
N TYR A 240 -20.12 19.66 11.86
CA TYR A 240 -18.91 19.62 12.70
C TYR A 240 -18.07 18.37 12.43
N TYR A 241 -18.71 17.24 12.21
CA TYR A 241 -18.03 15.96 12.03
C TYR A 241 -17.25 15.88 10.70
N ALA A 242 -17.82 16.36 9.59
CA ALA A 242 -17.20 16.21 8.27
C ALA A 242 -15.87 17.00 8.15
N PRO A 243 -15.79 18.30 8.47
CA PRO A 243 -14.52 19.05 8.40
C PRO A 243 -13.43 18.45 9.29
N VAL A 244 -13.78 18.05 10.53
CA VAL A 244 -12.85 17.41 11.45
C VAL A 244 -12.32 16.10 10.86
N THR A 245 -13.22 15.23 10.39
CA THR A 245 -12.84 13.94 9.80
C THR A 245 -11.94 14.11 8.58
N LEU A 246 -12.26 15.05 7.70
CA LEU A 246 -11.47 15.34 6.49
C LEU A 246 -10.10 15.90 6.83
N SER A 247 -10.02 16.81 7.80
CA SER A 247 -8.75 17.37 8.27
C SER A 247 -7.84 16.28 8.84
N LEU A 248 -8.40 15.41 9.68
CA LEU A 248 -7.67 14.28 10.25
C LEU A 248 -7.24 13.27 9.17
N LEU A 249 -8.08 13.03 8.16
CA LEU A 249 -7.72 12.21 7.00
C LEU A 249 -6.51 12.78 6.25
N LEU A 250 -6.51 14.10 5.96
CA LEU A 250 -5.39 14.76 5.27
C LEU A 250 -4.10 14.69 6.10
N ILE A 251 -4.17 15.01 7.39
CA ILE A 251 -3.03 14.88 8.31
C ILE A 251 -2.52 13.43 8.36
N ALA A 252 -3.42 12.44 8.41
CA ALA A 252 -3.04 11.03 8.38
C ALA A 252 -2.34 10.63 7.08
N CYS A 253 -2.84 11.12 5.94
CA CYS A 253 -2.26 10.88 4.62
C CYS A 253 -0.87 11.52 4.50
N PHE A 254 -0.70 12.74 4.99
CA PHE A 254 0.58 13.46 5.02
C PHE A 254 1.63 12.69 5.80
N TRP A 255 1.36 12.38 7.07
CA TRP A 255 2.28 11.62 7.91
C TRP A 255 2.56 10.23 7.34
N ARG A 256 1.57 9.62 6.67
CA ARG A 256 1.79 8.36 5.96
C ARG A 256 2.77 8.54 4.80
N GLY A 257 2.67 9.61 4.02
CA GLY A 257 3.61 9.95 2.95
C GLY A 257 5.04 10.14 3.48
N VAL A 258 5.19 10.91 4.56
CA VAL A 258 6.48 11.11 5.25
C VAL A 258 7.08 9.77 5.70
N ALA A 259 6.27 8.92 6.34
CA ALA A 259 6.73 7.60 6.79
C ALA A 259 7.17 6.69 5.62
N GLU A 260 6.48 6.72 4.49
CA GLU A 260 6.90 5.98 3.28
C GLU A 260 8.22 6.52 2.72
N LEU A 261 8.38 7.85 2.63
CA LEU A 261 9.59 8.48 2.13
C LEU A 261 10.82 8.17 3.02
N VAL A 262 10.68 8.31 4.34
CA VAL A 262 11.73 7.99 5.30
C VAL A 262 12.11 6.52 5.25
N SER A 263 11.12 5.63 5.09
CA SER A 263 11.38 4.18 4.98
C SER A 263 12.09 3.81 3.68
N LEU A 264 11.75 4.48 2.58
CA LEU A 264 12.42 4.31 1.29
C LEU A 264 13.86 4.82 1.34
N ALA A 265 14.08 5.99 1.94
CA ALA A 265 15.41 6.56 2.16
C ALA A 265 16.26 5.63 3.05
N ALA A 266 15.70 5.13 4.15
CA ALA A 266 16.38 4.17 5.03
C ALA A 266 16.78 2.89 4.28
N ALA A 267 15.93 2.37 3.41
CA ALA A 267 16.27 1.21 2.59
C ALA A 267 17.48 1.47 1.68
N ARG A 268 17.63 2.71 1.19
CA ARG A 268 18.73 3.12 0.30
C ARG A 268 20.04 3.40 1.04
N PHE A 269 19.97 4.08 2.18
CA PHE A 269 21.15 4.60 2.90
C PHE A 269 21.56 3.77 4.11
N VAL A 270 20.62 3.15 4.83
CA VAL A 270 20.89 2.35 6.04
C VAL A 270 20.14 1.01 5.98
N PRO A 271 20.54 0.10 5.06
CA PRO A 271 19.72 -1.06 4.72
C PRO A 271 19.46 -2.04 5.88
N SER A 272 20.36 -2.11 6.87
CA SER A 272 20.22 -2.95 8.07
C SER A 272 19.12 -2.45 9.02
N TRP A 273 18.84 -1.14 9.05
CA TRP A 273 17.87 -0.53 9.95
C TRP A 273 16.49 -0.30 9.32
N THR A 274 16.30 -0.62 8.03
CA THR A 274 15.05 -0.39 7.28
C THR A 274 13.79 -0.79 8.06
N ARG A 275 13.81 -1.96 8.71
CA ARG A 275 12.69 -2.47 9.50
C ARG A 275 12.45 -1.64 10.77
N GLY A 276 13.53 -1.29 11.48
CA GLY A 276 13.48 -0.48 12.70
C GLY A 276 12.98 0.94 12.43
N VAL A 277 13.49 1.57 11.36
CA VAL A 277 13.05 2.90 10.92
C VAL A 277 11.56 2.88 10.54
N ARG A 278 11.13 1.87 9.79
CA ARG A 278 9.72 1.73 9.42
C ARG A 278 8.82 1.60 10.64
N ARG A 279 9.21 0.77 11.62
CA ARG A 279 8.45 0.57 12.86
C ARG A 279 8.36 1.85 13.68
N SER A 280 9.47 2.57 13.79
CA SER A 280 9.55 3.85 14.51
C SER A 280 8.70 4.92 13.84
N ALA A 281 8.78 5.04 12.51
CA ALA A 281 7.93 5.95 11.74
C ALA A 281 6.44 5.65 11.95
N GLU A 282 6.02 4.38 11.96
CA GLU A 282 4.63 4.05 12.26
C GLU A 282 4.20 4.42 13.68
N TRP A 283 5.09 4.28 14.66
CA TRP A 283 4.80 4.64 16.04
C TRP A 283 4.70 6.15 16.21
N VAL A 284 5.64 6.91 15.63
CA VAL A 284 5.60 8.38 15.59
C VAL A 284 4.33 8.88 14.92
N CYS A 285 3.94 8.31 13.76
CA CYS A 285 2.67 8.68 13.11
C CYS A 285 1.46 8.44 14.00
N ARG A 286 1.45 7.37 14.82
CA ARG A 286 0.35 7.11 15.77
C ARG A 286 0.39 8.11 16.93
N LEU A 287 1.56 8.38 17.48
CA LEU A 287 1.73 9.33 18.56
C LEU A 287 1.27 10.73 18.15
N VAL A 288 1.75 11.23 17.01
CA VAL A 288 1.34 12.53 16.47
C VAL A 288 -0.15 12.55 16.17
N TYR A 289 -0.71 11.48 15.59
CA TYR A 289 -2.12 11.44 15.23
C TYR A 289 -3.05 11.38 16.45
N TYR A 290 -2.78 10.54 17.44
CA TYR A 290 -3.68 10.36 18.58
C TYR A 290 -3.39 11.36 19.70
N ALA A 291 -2.14 11.46 20.14
CA ALA A 291 -1.78 12.34 21.25
C ALA A 291 -1.60 13.79 20.79
N GLY A 292 -0.93 14.00 19.65
CA GLY A 292 -0.66 15.36 19.14
C GLY A 292 -1.94 16.12 18.83
N ILE A 293 -2.92 15.48 18.19
CA ILE A 293 -4.20 16.11 17.84
C ILE A 293 -5.02 16.44 19.08
N MET A 294 -5.07 15.54 20.07
CA MET A 294 -5.78 15.81 21.32
C MET A 294 -5.12 16.91 22.15
N ALA A 295 -3.78 16.90 22.24
CA ALA A 295 -3.03 17.95 22.91
C ALA A 295 -3.22 19.32 22.25
N PHE A 296 -3.16 19.37 20.91
CA PHE A 296 -3.43 20.58 20.14
C PHE A 296 -4.87 21.09 20.38
N THR A 297 -5.86 20.20 20.30
CA THR A 297 -7.26 20.55 20.57
C THR A 297 -7.42 21.10 21.99
N ALA A 298 -6.86 20.43 23.00
CA ALA A 298 -6.91 20.90 24.39
C ALA A 298 -6.25 22.26 24.57
N SER A 299 -5.07 22.48 23.95
CA SER A 299 -4.38 23.77 24.04
C SER A 299 -5.20 24.94 23.49
N ARG A 300 -5.98 24.71 22.43
CA ARG A 300 -6.87 25.71 21.84
C ARG A 300 -8.09 26.06 22.69
N PHE A 301 -8.46 25.21 23.65
CA PHE A 301 -9.53 25.52 24.62
C PHE A 301 -8.99 26.18 25.90
N LEU A 302 -7.69 26.05 26.18
CA LEU A 302 -7.06 26.60 27.37
C LEU A 302 -6.41 27.98 27.15
N MET A 303 -6.14 28.35 25.90
CA MET A 303 -5.67 29.67 25.48
C MET A 303 -6.85 30.53 25.05
#